data_AF-A0A9E6BUJ4-F1
#
_entry.id   AF-A0A9E6BUJ4-F1
#
_cell.length_a   1.000
_cell.length_b   1.000
_cell.length_c   1.000
_cell.angle_alpha   90.00
_cell.angle_beta   90.00
_cell.angle_gamma   90.00
#
_symmetry.space_group_name_H-M   'P 1'
#
loop_
_entity.id
_entity.type
_entity.pdbx_description
1 polymer ?
#
loop_
_entity_poly.entity_id
_entity_poly.type
_entity_poly.pdbx_seq_one_letter_code
_entity_poly.pdbx_strand_id
1 'polypeptide(L)'
;MLADAAKAVETAPWPKPEPASFIVRITGVGGNDRVSRDDAVAAYLLELEASGAGFVRLERDARLNLAAAERLDETAREALRAPRHSKNDIALIEAAIQTLREHRHIYADAGKELKKRGFDVSDEALDALRDDFRLAVKTLGKTADVLADQIDEDRSATYASPDRTIR
;
A
#
# COMPACT_ATOMS: atom_id res chain seq x y z
N MET A 1 0.66 -16.47 -4.96
CA MET A 1 1.70 -16.45 -3.90
C MET A 1 1.74 -15.07 -3.25
N LEU A 2 2.38 -14.88 -2.09
CA LEU A 2 2.38 -13.59 -1.37
C LEU A 2 2.89 -12.42 -2.24
N ALA A 3 3.93 -12.65 -3.04
CA ALA A 3 4.46 -11.67 -3.99
C ALA A 3 3.42 -11.24 -5.04
N ASP A 4 2.60 -12.16 -5.55
CA ASP A 4 1.56 -11.84 -6.53
C ASP A 4 0.44 -11.00 -5.88
N ALA A 5 0.08 -11.33 -4.64
CA ALA A 5 -0.91 -10.57 -3.87
C ALA A 5 -0.40 -9.16 -3.56
N ALA A 6 0.88 -9.01 -3.19
CA ALA A 6 1.51 -7.72 -2.97
C ALA A 6 1.55 -6.88 -4.25
N LYS A 7 1.90 -7.50 -5.39
CA LYS A 7 1.89 -6.83 -6.69
C LYS A 7 0.49 -6.35 -7.10
N ALA A 8 -0.57 -7.07 -6.73
CA ALA A 8 -1.94 -6.65 -7.01
C ALA A 8 -2.29 -5.34 -6.29
N VAL A 9 -1.74 -5.10 -5.09
CA VAL A 9 -1.92 -3.84 -4.34
C VAL A 9 -1.22 -2.66 -5.02
N GLU A 10 -0.15 -2.90 -5.78
CA GLU A 10 0.57 -1.87 -6.54
C GLU A 10 -0.12 -1.46 -7.85
N THR A 11 -1.22 -2.13 -8.21
CA THR A 11 -1.92 -1.82 -9.46
C THR A 11 -2.69 -0.51 -9.31
N ALA A 12 -2.31 0.48 -10.12
CA ALA A 12 -2.94 1.79 -10.11
C ALA A 12 -3.07 2.36 -11.53
N PRO A 13 -4.11 3.19 -11.79
CA PRO A 13 -4.30 3.90 -13.05
C PRO A 13 -3.46 5.18 -13.18
N TRP A 14 -2.45 5.38 -12.33
CA TRP A 14 -1.56 6.55 -12.37
C TRP A 14 -0.10 6.12 -12.36
N PRO A 15 0.82 6.97 -12.86
CA PRO A 15 2.24 6.71 -12.73
C PRO A 15 2.66 6.66 -11.25
N LYS A 16 3.53 5.72 -10.90
CA LYS A 16 4.02 5.54 -9.52
C LYS A 16 4.83 6.77 -9.09
N PRO A 17 4.43 7.47 -8.01
CA PRO A 17 5.22 8.59 -7.50
C PRO A 17 6.60 8.14 -7.04
N GLU A 18 7.61 8.98 -7.28
CA GLU A 18 8.97 8.71 -6.80
C GLU A 18 9.23 9.48 -5.50
N PRO A 19 9.72 8.81 -4.43
CA PRO A 19 10.07 9.51 -3.20
C PRO A 19 11.22 10.49 -3.46
N ALA A 20 11.03 11.76 -3.08
CA ALA A 20 12.10 12.74 -3.15
C ALA A 20 13.25 12.32 -2.23
N SER A 21 14.42 12.00 -2.80
CA SER A 21 15.61 11.72 -1.98
C SER A 21 15.97 12.95 -1.14
N PHE A 22 16.34 12.74 0.13
CA PHE A 22 16.66 13.78 1.11
C PHE A 22 17.67 14.82 0.59
N ILE A 23 18.62 14.38 -0.26
CA ILE A 23 19.63 15.23 -0.89
C ILE A 23 18.99 16.25 -1.86
N VAL A 24 17.95 15.86 -2.61
CA VAL A 24 17.27 16.75 -3.56
C VAL A 24 16.44 17.83 -2.86
N ARG A 25 15.91 17.52 -1.67
CA ARG A 25 15.20 18.50 -0.82
C ARG A 25 16.10 19.63 -0.32
N ILE A 26 17.40 19.37 -0.18
CA ILE A 26 18.38 20.35 0.33
C ILE A 26 19.03 21.13 -0.81
N THR A 27 19.29 20.48 -1.95
CA THR A 27 20.02 21.12 -3.05
C THR A 27 19.14 21.87 -4.04
N GLY A 28 17.82 21.62 -4.07
CA GLY A 28 16.90 22.27 -5.04
C GLY A 28 17.15 21.88 -6.50
N VAL A 29 18.19 21.08 -6.77
CA VAL A 29 18.53 20.54 -8.10
C VAL A 29 17.90 19.15 -8.22
N GLY A 30 16.59 19.10 -8.26
CA GLY A 30 15.83 17.89 -8.61
C GLY A 30 15.43 17.98 -10.07
N GLY A 31 15.93 17.08 -10.91
CA GLY A 31 15.58 17.01 -12.33
C GLY A 31 14.07 17.00 -12.54
N ASN A 32 13.64 17.70 -13.58
CA ASN A 32 12.25 17.95 -13.97
C ASN A 32 11.47 16.70 -14.44
N ASP A 33 12.04 15.51 -14.25
CA ASP A 33 11.55 14.23 -14.80
C ASP A 33 10.92 13.30 -13.73
N ARG A 34 10.87 13.71 -12.46
CA ARG A 34 10.27 12.89 -11.39
C ARG A 34 8.78 13.10 -11.29
N VAL A 35 8.03 12.00 -11.24
CA VAL A 35 6.59 12.02 -10.98
C VAL A 35 6.34 12.29 -9.49
N SER A 36 5.78 13.46 -9.19
CA SER A 36 5.31 13.79 -7.85
C SER A 36 3.93 13.20 -7.57
N ARG A 37 3.49 13.25 -6.32
CA ARG A 37 2.12 12.89 -5.96
C ARG A 37 1.10 13.76 -6.68
N ASP A 38 1.38 15.06 -6.82
CA ASP A 38 0.47 16.00 -7.47
C ASP A 38 0.36 15.67 -8.97
N ASP A 39 1.46 15.22 -9.61
CA ASP A 39 1.44 14.72 -11.00
C ASP A 39 0.60 13.45 -11.13
N ALA A 40 0.68 12.53 -10.16
CA ALA A 40 -0.14 11.33 -10.14
C ALA A 40 -1.64 11.65 -9.94
N VAL A 41 -1.97 12.62 -9.08
CA VAL A 41 -3.35 13.12 -8.92
C VAL A 41 -3.84 13.76 -10.22
N ALA A 42 -3.03 14.60 -10.85
CA ALA A 42 -3.38 15.25 -12.11
C ALA A 42 -3.61 14.23 -13.23
N ALA A 43 -2.71 13.24 -13.38
CA ALA A 43 -2.85 12.15 -14.34
C ALA A 43 -4.14 11.35 -14.08
N TYR A 44 -4.42 11.05 -12.81
CA TYR A 44 -5.63 10.30 -12.48
C TYR A 44 -6.90 11.10 -12.78
N LEU A 45 -6.93 12.39 -12.45
CA LEU A 45 -8.06 13.27 -12.79
C LEU A 45 -8.34 13.32 -14.30
N LEU A 46 -7.29 13.36 -15.13
CA LEU A 46 -7.43 13.29 -16.59
C LEU A 46 -8.09 11.97 -17.04
N GLU A 47 -7.72 10.84 -16.44
CA GLU A 47 -8.36 9.57 -16.76
C GLU A 47 -9.83 9.52 -16.32
N LEU A 48 -10.13 10.08 -15.14
CA LEU A 48 -11.50 10.14 -14.63
C LEU A 48 -12.39 10.97 -15.54
N GLU A 49 -11.91 12.14 -15.98
CA GLU A 49 -12.60 13.02 -16.93
C GLU A 49 -12.84 12.35 -18.27
N ALA A 50 -11.82 11.67 -18.82
CA ALA A 50 -11.94 10.95 -20.09
C ALA A 50 -13.03 9.86 -20.08
N SER A 51 -13.36 9.32 -18.89
CA SER A 51 -14.42 8.31 -18.76
C SER A 51 -15.82 8.85 -18.49
N GLY A 52 -15.97 10.14 -18.17
CA GLY A 52 -17.27 10.76 -17.84
C GLY A 52 -17.92 10.28 -16.54
N ALA A 53 -17.28 9.38 -15.79
CA ALA A 53 -17.81 8.75 -14.58
C ALA A 53 -16.97 9.10 -13.33
N GLY A 54 -16.67 10.39 -13.14
CA GLY A 54 -15.66 10.92 -12.19
C GLY A 54 -15.56 10.19 -10.85
N PHE A 55 -16.48 10.48 -9.91
CA PHE A 55 -16.38 9.91 -8.56
C PHE A 55 -16.74 8.41 -8.49
N VAL A 56 -17.71 7.96 -9.29
CA VAL A 56 -18.10 6.54 -9.36
C VAL A 56 -16.92 5.64 -9.76
N ARG A 57 -16.12 6.09 -10.74
CA ARG A 57 -14.91 5.39 -11.15
C ARG A 57 -13.85 5.42 -10.06
N LEU A 58 -13.68 6.55 -9.38
CA LEU A 58 -12.76 6.68 -8.26
C LEU A 58 -13.07 5.66 -7.16
N GLU A 59 -14.34 5.58 -6.73
CA GLU A 59 -14.77 4.60 -5.73
C GLU A 59 -14.53 3.17 -6.19
N ARG A 60 -14.83 2.86 -7.45
CA ARG A 60 -14.60 1.52 -8.01
C ARG A 60 -13.13 1.14 -7.96
N ASP A 61 -12.26 2.02 -8.45
CA ASP A 61 -10.81 1.76 -8.49
C ASP A 61 -10.26 1.62 -7.06
N ALA A 62 -10.74 2.42 -6.11
CA ALA A 62 -10.39 2.30 -4.71
C ALA A 62 -10.83 0.98 -4.08
N ARG A 63 -12.07 0.52 -4.35
CA ARG A 63 -12.57 -0.78 -3.88
C ARG A 63 -11.75 -1.94 -4.43
N LEU A 64 -11.28 -1.87 -5.68
CA LEU A 64 -10.39 -2.89 -6.25
C LEU A 64 -9.06 -2.97 -5.48
N ASN A 65 -8.51 -1.82 -5.09
CA ASN A 65 -7.29 -1.74 -4.29
C ASN A 65 -7.49 -2.24 -2.85
N LEU A 66 -8.61 -1.91 -2.22
CA LEU A 66 -8.96 -2.43 -0.89
C LEU A 66 -9.16 -3.95 -0.92
N ALA A 67 -9.85 -4.48 -1.92
CA ALA A 67 -10.00 -5.91 -2.11
C ALA A 67 -8.66 -6.62 -2.38
N ALA A 68 -7.71 -5.94 -3.04
CA ALA A 68 -6.35 -6.47 -3.19
C ALA A 68 -5.60 -6.52 -1.83
N ALA A 69 -5.79 -5.50 -0.98
CA ALA A 69 -5.22 -5.47 0.36
C ALA A 69 -5.79 -6.59 1.26
N GLU A 70 -7.09 -6.86 1.17
CA GLU A 70 -7.74 -7.97 1.87
C GLU A 70 -7.15 -9.32 1.45
N ARG A 71 -7.03 -9.57 0.13
CA ARG A 71 -6.40 -10.80 -0.39
C ARG A 71 -4.93 -10.93 0.04
N LEU A 72 -4.21 -9.82 0.12
CA LEU A 72 -2.85 -9.82 0.64
C LEU A 72 -2.81 -10.20 2.13
N ASP A 73 -3.70 -9.65 2.95
CA ASP A 73 -3.80 -9.99 4.38
C ASP A 73 -4.13 -11.47 4.58
N GLU A 74 -5.09 -12.00 3.81
CA GLU A 74 -5.43 -13.43 3.81
C GLU A 74 -4.22 -14.30 3.47
N THR A 75 -3.51 -13.96 2.38
CA THR A 75 -2.31 -14.69 1.95
C THR A 75 -1.18 -14.60 2.98
N ALA A 76 -1.02 -13.44 3.63
CA ALA A 76 -0.02 -13.24 4.69
C ALA A 76 -0.36 -14.06 5.94
N ARG A 77 -1.64 -14.15 6.32
CA ARG A 77 -2.09 -15.01 7.43
C ARG A 77 -1.94 -16.49 7.11
N GLU A 78 -2.08 -16.90 5.86
CA GLU A 78 -1.75 -18.26 5.44
C GLU A 78 -0.25 -18.52 5.53
N ALA A 79 0.58 -17.54 5.17
CA ALA A 79 2.04 -17.63 5.32
C ALA A 79 2.48 -17.77 6.79
N LEU A 80 1.72 -17.25 7.76
CA LEU A 80 1.96 -17.51 9.18
C LEU A 80 1.93 -19.01 9.55
N ARG A 81 1.23 -19.84 8.75
CA ARG A 81 1.17 -21.30 8.96
C ARG A 81 2.30 -22.05 8.28
N ALA A 82 3.17 -21.35 7.54
CA ALA A 82 4.30 -21.98 6.88
C ALA A 82 5.30 -22.53 7.92
N PRO A 83 6.01 -23.63 7.61
CA PRO A 83 7.02 -24.18 8.53
C PRO A 83 8.24 -23.26 8.75
N ARG A 84 8.42 -22.26 7.88
CA ARG A 84 9.50 -21.28 7.92
C ARG A 84 9.00 -19.96 7.37
N HIS A 85 9.29 -18.88 8.07
CA HIS A 85 8.94 -17.52 7.67
C HIS A 85 10.16 -16.76 7.15
N SER A 86 9.94 -15.83 6.24
CA SER A 86 11.01 -15.04 5.63
C SER A 86 10.88 -13.56 5.92
N LYS A 87 12.00 -12.88 6.20
CA LYS A 87 12.05 -11.41 6.28
C LYS A 87 11.63 -10.74 4.97
N ASN A 88 11.75 -11.47 3.85
CA ASN A 88 11.26 -11.00 2.56
C ASN A 88 9.73 -10.84 2.54
N ASP A 89 9.00 -11.70 3.25
CA ASP A 89 7.53 -11.64 3.32
C ASP A 89 7.08 -10.38 4.08
N ILE A 90 7.78 -10.04 5.16
CA ILE A 90 7.58 -8.78 5.89
C ILE A 90 7.85 -7.59 4.96
N ALA A 91 8.97 -7.57 4.26
CA ALA A 91 9.32 -6.48 3.35
C ALA A 91 8.27 -6.28 2.24
N LEU A 92 7.69 -7.37 1.71
CA LEU A 92 6.59 -7.30 0.74
C LEU A 92 5.33 -6.66 1.34
N ILE A 93 4.95 -7.05 2.56
CA ILE A 93 3.78 -6.50 3.25
C ILE A 93 4.00 -5.02 3.60
N GLU A 94 5.18 -4.66 4.09
CA GLU A 94 5.54 -3.27 4.39
C GLU A 94 5.52 -2.37 3.14
N ALA A 95 6.06 -2.87 2.02
CA ALA A 95 5.98 -2.16 0.74
C ALA A 95 4.53 -1.94 0.31
N ALA A 96 3.68 -2.96 0.39
CA ALA A 96 2.26 -2.84 0.10
C ALA A 96 1.53 -1.86 1.03
N ILE A 97 1.89 -1.81 2.32
CA ILE A 97 1.36 -0.82 3.28
C ILE A 97 1.71 0.61 2.83
N GLN A 98 2.94 0.85 2.38
CA GLN A 98 3.32 2.18 1.88
C GLN A 98 2.55 2.56 0.62
N THR A 99 2.38 1.62 -0.31
CA THR A 99 1.54 1.78 -1.50
C THR A 99 0.10 2.15 -1.13
N LEU A 100 -0.52 1.46 -0.16
CA LEU A 100 -1.89 1.77 0.28
C LEU A 100 -2.01 3.16 0.90
N ARG A 101 -0.99 3.61 1.65
CA ARG A 101 -0.96 4.97 2.18
C ARG A 101 -0.91 6.00 1.06
N GLU A 102 -0.12 5.75 0.02
CA GLU A 102 -0.04 6.60 -1.16
C GLU A 102 -1.35 6.63 -1.95
N HIS A 103 -1.94 5.46 -2.22
CA HIS A 103 -3.24 5.34 -2.88
C HIS A 103 -4.33 6.12 -2.13
N ARG A 104 -4.38 5.98 -0.80
CA ARG A 104 -5.29 6.76 0.05
C ARG A 104 -5.14 8.27 -0.16
N HIS A 105 -3.91 8.77 -0.27
CA HIS A 105 -3.67 10.19 -0.52
C HIS A 105 -4.17 10.61 -1.90
N ILE A 106 -3.79 9.88 -2.95
CA ILE A 106 -4.16 10.19 -4.33
C ILE A 106 -5.68 10.15 -4.51
N TYR A 107 -6.35 9.11 -4.00
CA TYR A 107 -7.81 9.02 -4.06
C TYR A 107 -8.51 10.14 -3.28
N ALA A 108 -8.04 10.44 -2.06
CA ALA A 108 -8.65 11.50 -1.26
C ALA A 108 -8.47 12.89 -1.88
N ASP A 109 -7.32 13.15 -2.50
CA ASP A 109 -7.02 14.45 -3.11
C ASP A 109 -7.68 14.59 -4.49
N ALA A 110 -7.75 13.51 -5.29
CA ALA A 110 -8.56 13.47 -6.51
C ALA A 110 -10.05 13.67 -6.20
N GLY A 111 -10.58 13.02 -5.17
CA GLY A 111 -11.98 13.18 -4.75
C GLY A 111 -12.32 14.59 -4.27
N LYS A 112 -11.43 15.23 -3.50
CA LYS A 112 -11.56 16.66 -3.15
C LYS A 112 -11.57 17.54 -4.40
N GLU A 113 -10.76 17.21 -5.39
CA GLU A 113 -10.64 18.04 -6.59
C GLU A 113 -11.87 17.88 -7.51
N LEU A 114 -12.41 16.66 -7.64
CA LEU A 114 -13.71 16.43 -8.27
C LEU A 114 -14.81 17.24 -7.59
N LYS A 115 -14.84 17.26 -6.24
CA LYS A 115 -15.78 18.10 -5.48
C LYS A 115 -15.68 19.58 -5.86
N LYS A 116 -14.46 20.12 -5.95
CA LYS A 116 -14.23 21.53 -6.36
C LYS A 116 -14.68 21.80 -7.80
N ARG A 117 -14.61 20.79 -8.67
CA ARG A 117 -15.06 20.86 -10.07
C ARG A 117 -16.58 20.70 -10.23
N GLY A 118 -17.33 20.56 -9.14
CA GLY A 118 -18.79 20.50 -9.15
C GLY A 118 -19.39 19.11 -9.28
N PHE A 119 -18.57 18.04 -9.17
CA PHE A 119 -19.09 16.68 -9.09
C PHE A 119 -19.75 16.42 -7.73
N ASP A 120 -20.76 15.55 -7.73
CA ASP A 120 -21.44 15.12 -6.50
C ASP A 120 -20.53 14.19 -5.69
N VAL A 121 -19.80 14.79 -4.74
CA VAL A 121 -18.88 14.11 -3.83
C VAL A 121 -19.14 14.61 -2.42
N SER A 122 -19.70 13.75 -1.58
CA SER A 122 -19.96 14.06 -0.18
C SER A 122 -18.68 13.96 0.66
N ASP A 123 -18.61 14.73 1.75
CA ASP A 123 -17.48 14.62 2.69
C ASP A 123 -17.51 13.26 3.39
N GLU A 124 -18.70 12.73 3.66
CA GLU A 124 -18.91 11.42 4.27
C GLU A 124 -18.32 10.29 3.39
N ALA A 125 -18.48 10.37 2.06
CA ALA A 125 -17.92 9.38 1.15
C ALA A 125 -16.38 9.44 1.13
N LEU A 126 -15.79 10.64 1.15
CA LEU A 126 -14.34 10.81 1.21
C LEU A 126 -13.76 10.36 2.55
N ASP A 127 -14.47 10.55 3.65
CA ASP A 127 -14.03 10.12 4.98
C ASP A 127 -14.16 8.61 5.13
N ALA A 128 -15.26 8.00 4.68
CA ALA A 128 -15.41 6.54 4.62
C ALA A 128 -14.27 5.90 3.82
N LEU A 129 -13.96 6.43 2.64
CA LEU A 129 -12.84 5.99 1.83
C LEU A 129 -11.49 6.05 2.58
N ARG A 130 -11.22 7.15 3.29
CA ARG A 130 -9.99 7.30 4.08
C ARG A 130 -9.93 6.29 5.22
N ASP A 131 -11.06 6.00 5.83
CA ASP A 131 -11.18 5.08 6.97
C ASP A 131 -10.99 3.62 6.53
N ASP A 132 -11.52 3.23 5.38
CA ASP A 132 -11.31 1.90 4.80
C ASP A 132 -9.82 1.64 4.54
N PHE A 133 -9.11 2.60 3.93
CA PHE A 133 -7.66 2.48 3.73
C PHE A 133 -6.88 2.48 5.06
N ARG A 134 -7.29 3.28 6.05
CA ARG A 134 -6.68 3.26 7.39
C ARG A 134 -6.84 1.88 8.05
N LEU A 135 -8.02 1.28 7.92
CA LEU A 135 -8.31 -0.05 8.44
C LEU A 135 -7.44 -1.09 7.74
N ALA A 136 -7.39 -1.09 6.42
CA ALA A 136 -6.56 -2.01 5.63
C ALA A 136 -5.08 -1.93 6.03
N VAL A 137 -4.52 -0.71 6.10
CA VAL A 137 -3.14 -0.45 6.54
C VAL A 137 -2.89 -0.97 7.97
N LYS A 138 -3.83 -0.74 8.88
CA LYS A 138 -3.72 -1.19 10.27
C LYS A 138 -3.76 -2.71 10.38
N THR A 139 -4.61 -3.37 9.61
CA THR A 139 -4.75 -4.83 9.60
C THR A 139 -3.49 -5.48 9.06
N LEU A 140 -3.00 -5.05 7.89
CA LEU A 140 -1.75 -5.55 7.32
C LEU A 140 -0.55 -5.29 8.25
N GLY A 141 -0.50 -4.13 8.91
CA GLY A 141 0.55 -3.81 9.88
C GLY A 141 0.61 -4.82 11.01
N LYS A 142 -0.54 -5.17 11.61
CA LYS A 142 -0.60 -6.21 12.64
C LYS A 142 -0.12 -7.57 12.13
N THR A 143 -0.48 -7.92 10.89
CA THR A 143 -0.05 -9.19 10.30
C THR A 143 1.46 -9.22 10.06
N ALA A 144 2.06 -8.10 9.65
CA ALA A 144 3.51 -7.94 9.54
C ALA A 144 4.22 -8.06 10.89
N ASP A 145 3.66 -7.43 11.94
CA ASP A 145 4.19 -7.52 13.31
C ASP A 145 4.21 -8.98 13.80
N VAL A 146 3.11 -9.72 13.61
CA VAL A 146 3.04 -11.15 14.00
C VAL A 146 4.06 -12.00 13.22
N LEU A 147 4.27 -11.74 11.93
CA LEU A 147 5.32 -12.41 11.15
C LEU A 147 6.72 -12.10 11.69
N ALA A 148 6.95 -10.86 12.11
CA ALA A 148 8.24 -10.45 12.69
C ALA A 148 8.52 -11.18 14.00
N ASP A 149 7.53 -11.24 14.90
CA ASP A 149 7.63 -11.92 16.18
C ASP A 149 7.95 -13.42 16.00
N GLN A 150 7.27 -14.11 15.06
CA GLN A 150 7.53 -15.52 14.77
C GLN A 150 8.94 -15.79 14.22
N ILE A 151 9.44 -14.91 13.34
CA ILE A 151 10.81 -15.03 12.81
C ILE A 151 11.85 -14.89 13.93
N ASP A 152 11.61 -13.99 14.88
CA ASP A 152 12.53 -13.77 15.99
C ASP A 152 12.47 -14.90 17.02
N GLU A 153 11.30 -15.50 17.25
CA GLU A 153 11.14 -16.73 18.05
C GLU A 153 11.86 -17.93 17.43
N ASP A 154 11.67 -18.19 16.13
CA ASP A 154 12.32 -19.29 15.40
C ASP A 154 13.85 -19.20 15.47
N ARG A 155 14.39 -17.98 15.33
CA ARG A 155 15.82 -17.71 15.48
C ARG A 155 16.28 -18.02 16.89
N SER A 156 15.57 -17.53 17.89
CA SER A 156 15.91 -17.73 19.30
C SER A 156 15.90 -19.21 19.69
N ALA A 157 14.92 -19.98 19.22
CA ALA A 157 14.85 -21.42 19.43
C ALA A 157 16.00 -22.19 18.76
N THR A 158 16.40 -21.76 17.56
CA THR A 158 17.56 -22.32 16.84
C THR A 158 18.87 -22.06 17.58
N TYR A 159 19.07 -20.88 18.16
CA TYR A 159 20.27 -20.56 18.95
C TYR A 159 20.28 -21.21 20.34
N ALA A 160 19.12 -21.45 20.95
CA ALA A 160 18.99 -22.14 22.24
C ALA A 160 19.21 -23.66 22.15
N SER A 161 19.24 -24.22 20.94
CA SER A 161 19.51 -25.64 20.68
C SER A 161 20.84 -25.83 19.95
N PRO A 162 22.00 -25.50 20.55
CA PRO A 162 23.27 -25.92 19.97
C PRO A 162 23.35 -27.45 20.09
N ASP A 163 23.46 -28.10 18.94
CA ASP A 163 23.62 -29.52 18.76
C ASP A 163 24.66 -30.08 19.76
N ARG A 164 24.18 -30.83 20.76
CA ARG A 164 25.01 -31.68 21.62
C ARG A 164 25.40 -32.93 20.82
N THR A 165 26.25 -32.77 19.81
CA THR A 165 26.82 -33.94 19.12
C THR A 165 28.28 -33.71 18.76
N ILE A 166 29.16 -33.79 19.75
CA ILE A 166 30.50 -34.40 19.57
C ILE A 166 30.84 -35.19 20.84
N ARG A 167 30.67 -36.51 20.78
CA ARG A 167 31.51 -37.50 21.48
C ARG A 167 31.47 -38.81 20.74
#